data_AF-A0A949CH63-F1
#
_entry.id   AF-A0A949CH63-F1
#
_cell.length_a   1.000
_cell.length_b   1.000
_cell.length_c   1.000
_cell.angle_alpha   90.00
_cell.angle_beta   90.00
_cell.angle_gamma   90.00
#
_symmetry.space_group_name_H-M   'P 1'
#
loop_
_entity.id
_entity.type
_entity.pdbx_description
1 polymer ?
#
loop_
_entity_poly.entity_id
_entity_poly.type
_entity_poly.pdbx_seq_one_letter_code
_entity_poly.pdbx_strand_id
1 'polypeptide(L)'
;QSIEKGFAVEFIPIETNSPTRPSRLFKSETGFVVRCATTLLRVFFMFHPLKTLAWLSVLLAAIGLIPIFRFLFFFMVGKGNGHLQSLVLGGSLLILSAIVLVSGLLADLISQNRRLIEKLNQVSTRGPIKT
;
A
#
# COMPACT_ATOMS: atom_id res chain seq x y z
N GLN A 1 1.32 13.99 14.87
CA GLN A 1 0.63 15.31 14.88
C GLN A 1 1.39 16.41 15.61
N SER A 2 2.46 16.13 16.36
CA SER A 2 3.27 17.16 17.05
C SER A 2 4.32 17.83 16.14
N ILE A 3 4.89 17.09 15.19
CA ILE A 3 5.91 17.61 14.24
C ILE A 3 5.31 18.60 13.23
N GLU A 4 4.07 18.37 12.80
CA GLU A 4 3.37 19.21 11.82
C GLU A 4 2.92 20.57 12.39
N LYS A 5 2.91 20.72 13.73
CA LYS A 5 2.50 21.94 14.45
C LYS A 5 3.67 22.81 14.93
N GLY A 6 4.91 22.47 14.56
CA GLY A 6 6.09 23.28 14.89
C GLY A 6 6.48 23.27 16.37
N PHE A 7 6.03 22.29 17.16
CA PHE A 7 6.49 22.15 18.53
C PHE A 7 7.94 21.65 18.56
N ALA A 8 8.78 22.28 19.38
CA ALA A 8 10.13 21.78 19.67
C ALA A 8 10.02 20.42 20.38
N VAL A 9 10.56 19.38 19.76
CA VAL A 9 10.61 18.03 20.32
C VAL A 9 12.06 17.72 20.65
N GLU A 10 12.35 17.56 21.93
CA GLU A 10 13.67 17.15 22.42
C GLU A 10 13.59 15.70 22.88
N PHE A 11 14.46 14.84 22.35
CA PHE A 11 14.56 13.46 22.76
C PHE A 11 15.58 13.34 23.88
N ILE A 12 15.10 13.20 25.10
CA ILE A 12 15.95 12.98 26.27
C ILE A 12 16.25 11.47 26.35
N PRO A 13 17.52 11.05 26.25
CA PRO A 13 17.88 9.66 26.44
C PRO A 13 17.70 9.30 27.92
N ILE A 14 16.79 8.36 28.18
CA ILE A 14 16.56 7.76 29.49
C ILE A 14 17.09 6.33 29.45
N GLU A 15 18.09 6.06 30.28
CA GLU A 15 18.61 4.71 30.50
C GLU A 15 17.52 3.86 31.17
N THR A 16 17.08 2.78 30.52
CA THR A 16 16.05 1.88 31.04
C THR A 16 16.67 0.75 31.87
N ASN A 17 16.12 0.49 33.05
CA ASN A 17 16.45 -0.70 33.83
C ASN A 17 16.06 -1.98 33.09
N SER A 18 16.88 -3.02 33.21
CA SER A 18 16.61 -4.35 32.65
C SER A 18 15.22 -4.86 33.10
N PRO A 19 14.45 -5.50 32.20
CA PRO A 19 13.08 -5.89 32.48
C PRO A 19 13.02 -6.90 33.64
N THR A 20 12.48 -6.48 34.77
CA THR A 20 12.41 -7.26 36.02
C THR A 20 11.27 -8.29 36.03
N ARG A 21 10.41 -8.30 34.99
CA ARG A 21 9.26 -9.20 34.89
C ARG A 21 8.89 -9.48 33.43
N PRO A 22 8.52 -10.73 33.07
CA PRO A 22 8.03 -11.04 31.73
C PRO A 22 6.74 -10.26 31.43
N SER A 23 6.72 -9.54 30.29
CA SER A 23 5.56 -8.77 29.86
C SER A 23 4.38 -9.72 29.58
N ARG A 24 3.20 -9.42 30.15
CA ARG A 24 1.96 -10.18 29.86
C ARG A 24 1.26 -9.68 28.58
N LEU A 25 1.75 -8.59 28.00
CA LEU A 25 1.16 -7.91 26.84
C LEU A 25 1.72 -8.47 25.52
N PHE A 26 2.99 -8.87 25.52
CA PHE A 26 3.65 -9.56 24.41
C PHE A 26 4.08 -10.95 24.83
N LYS A 27 3.33 -11.95 24.35
CA LYS A 27 3.69 -13.36 24.51
C LYS A 27 4.81 -13.79 23.54
N SER A 28 5.06 -13.03 22.47
CA SER A 28 6.19 -13.20 21.56
C SER A 28 6.58 -11.88 20.87
N GLU A 29 7.89 -11.67 20.71
CA GLU A 29 8.47 -10.53 19.98
C GLU A 29 7.99 -10.52 18.52
N THR A 30 7.96 -11.69 17.87
CA THR A 30 7.51 -11.83 16.48
C THR A 30 6.02 -11.54 16.31
N GLY A 31 5.19 -11.97 17.28
CA GLY A 31 3.75 -11.72 17.26
C GLY A 31 3.41 -10.24 17.46
N PHE A 32 4.22 -9.53 18.23
CA PHE A 32 4.10 -8.08 18.38
C PHE A 32 4.42 -7.35 17.08
N VAL A 33 5.55 -7.67 16.45
CA VAL A 33 5.98 -7.05 15.19
C VAL A 33 4.93 -7.25 14.09
N VAL A 34 4.35 -8.44 13.96
CA VAL A 34 3.30 -8.72 12.96
C VAL A 34 2.02 -7.91 13.22
N ARG A 35 1.60 -7.76 14.48
CA ARG A 35 0.41 -6.95 14.83
C ARG A 35 0.62 -5.45 14.60
N CYS A 36 1.80 -4.94 14.92
CA CYS A 36 2.18 -3.57 14.61
C CYS A 36 2.27 -3.35 13.09
N ALA A 37 2.91 -4.27 12.35
CA ALA A 37 3.05 -4.19 10.90
C ALA A 37 1.70 -4.19 10.18
N THR A 38 0.75 -5.05 10.58
CA THR A 38 -0.60 -5.10 9.98
C THR A 38 -1.40 -3.82 10.25
N THR A 39 -1.27 -3.25 11.45
CA THR A 39 -1.90 -1.97 11.80
C THR A 39 -1.31 -0.82 10.98
N LEU A 40 0.02 -0.79 10.86
CA LEU A 40 0.74 0.23 10.10
C LEU A 40 0.43 0.13 8.60
N LEU A 41 0.38 -1.08 8.05
CA LEU A 41 -0.10 -1.35 6.69
C LEU A 41 -1.52 -0.80 6.50
N ARG A 42 -2.46 -1.14 7.39
CA ARG A 42 -3.85 -0.69 7.27
C ARG A 42 -3.98 0.83 7.25
N VAL A 43 -3.26 1.51 8.13
CA VAL A 43 -3.19 2.97 8.18
C VAL A 43 -2.55 3.51 6.89
N PHE A 44 -1.50 2.87 6.38
CA PHE A 44 -0.82 3.28 5.16
C PHE A 44 -1.72 3.15 3.91
N PHE A 45 -2.46 2.05 3.79
CA PHE A 45 -3.50 1.86 2.77
C PHE A 45 -4.60 2.94 2.86
N MET A 46 -4.95 3.40 4.06
CA MET A 46 -5.97 4.42 4.27
C MET A 46 -5.50 5.83 3.89
N PHE A 47 -4.24 6.18 4.18
CA PHE A 47 -3.73 7.53 3.92
C PHE A 47 -3.24 7.71 2.47
N HIS A 48 -2.71 6.66 1.84
CA HIS A 48 -2.14 6.72 0.48
C HIS A 48 -2.58 5.52 -0.39
N PRO A 49 -3.89 5.39 -0.67
CA PRO A 49 -4.44 4.22 -1.37
C PRO A 49 -3.85 4.02 -2.77
N LEU A 50 -3.58 5.12 -3.50
CA LEU A 50 -2.98 5.04 -4.83
C LEU A 50 -1.57 4.43 -4.79
N LYS A 51 -0.72 4.90 -3.88
CA LYS A 51 0.70 4.49 -3.84
C LYS A 51 0.85 3.02 -3.47
N THR A 52 0.04 2.51 -2.55
CA THR A 52 0.11 1.11 -2.11
C THR A 52 -0.39 0.14 -3.18
N LEU A 53 -1.54 0.43 -3.80
CA LEU A 53 -2.09 -0.42 -4.86
C LEU A 53 -1.26 -0.31 -6.14
N ALA A 54 -0.73 0.87 -6.47
CA ALA A 54 0.20 1.04 -7.58
C ALA A 54 1.46 0.18 -7.38
N TRP A 55 2.10 0.26 -6.22
CA TRP A 55 3.27 -0.59 -5.91
C TRP A 55 2.96 -2.09 -6.01
N LEU A 56 1.82 -2.51 -5.48
CA LEU A 56 1.38 -3.90 -5.54
C LEU A 56 1.12 -4.35 -6.98
N SER A 57 0.47 -3.52 -7.79
CA SER A 57 0.24 -3.80 -9.22
C SER A 57 1.56 -3.90 -9.98
N VAL A 58 2.51 -2.98 -9.77
CA VAL A 58 3.82 -3.03 -10.44
C VAL A 58 4.56 -4.30 -10.07
N LEU A 59 4.53 -4.72 -8.81
CA LEU A 59 5.13 -5.98 -8.37
C LEU A 59 4.48 -7.18 -9.08
N LEU A 60 3.15 -7.20 -9.17
CA LEU A 60 2.41 -8.28 -9.81
C LEU A 60 2.64 -8.32 -11.33
N ALA A 61 2.67 -7.16 -11.99
CA ALA A 61 3.05 -7.03 -13.40
C ALA A 61 4.46 -7.54 -13.65
N ALA A 62 5.43 -7.18 -12.80
CA ALA A 62 6.81 -7.63 -12.91
C ALA A 62 6.91 -9.16 -12.82
N ILE A 63 6.15 -9.79 -11.93
CA ILE A 63 6.08 -11.26 -11.83
C ILE A 63 5.43 -11.86 -13.10
N GLY A 64 4.38 -11.24 -13.64
CA GLY A 64 3.71 -11.65 -14.89
C GLY A 64 4.56 -11.51 -16.14
N LEU A 65 5.53 -10.59 -16.15
CA LEU A 65 6.48 -10.43 -17.24
C LEU A 65 7.48 -11.58 -17.34
N ILE A 66 7.83 -12.25 -16.24
CA ILE A 66 8.79 -13.37 -16.22
C ILE A 66 8.40 -14.50 -17.20
N PRO A 67 7.18 -15.09 -17.14
CA PRO A 67 6.77 -16.14 -18.07
C PRO A 67 6.65 -15.64 -19.52
N ILE A 68 6.32 -14.36 -19.73
CA ILE A 68 6.23 -13.74 -21.07
C ILE A 68 7.61 -13.64 -21.70
N PHE A 69 8.61 -13.11 -20.97
CA PHE A 69 9.99 -13.06 -21.45
C PHE A 69 10.54 -14.45 -21.72
N ARG A 70 10.24 -15.42 -20.85
CA ARG A 70 10.64 -16.81 -21.06
C ARG A 70 10.04 -17.39 -22.34
N PHE A 71 8.75 -17.15 -22.59
CA PHE A 71 8.10 -17.55 -23.85
C PHE A 71 8.76 -16.90 -25.06
N LEU A 72 9.04 -15.60 -25.00
CA LEU A 72 9.65 -14.85 -26.10
C LEU A 72 11.04 -15.39 -26.47
N PHE A 73 11.83 -15.80 -25.48
CA PHE A 73 13.11 -16.47 -25.71
C PHE A 73 12.93 -17.82 -26.43
N PHE A 74 12.01 -18.67 -25.97
CA PHE A 74 11.75 -19.97 -26.63
C PHE A 74 11.15 -19.82 -28.03
N PHE A 75 10.42 -18.75 -28.29
CA PHE A 75 9.91 -18.40 -29.60
C PHE A 75 11.04 -18.07 -30.58
N MET A 76 12.03 -17.25 -30.18
CA MET A 76 13.21 -16.95 -31.01
C MET A 76 14.08 -18.19 -31.30
N VAL A 77 14.14 -19.15 -30.37
CA VAL A 77 14.90 -20.41 -30.52
C VAL A 77 14.17 -21.45 -31.41
N GLY A 78 12.99 -21.13 -31.94
CA GLY A 78 12.25 -22.02 -32.85
C GLY A 78 11.53 -23.20 -32.16
N LYS A 79 11.48 -23.23 -30.82
CA LYS A 79 10.76 -24.24 -30.00
C LYS A 79 9.45 -23.68 -29.44
N GLY A 80 8.72 -22.91 -30.24
CA GLY A 80 7.50 -22.21 -29.82
C GLY A 80 6.28 -23.10 -29.53
N ASN A 81 6.25 -24.34 -30.06
CA ASN A 81 5.03 -25.14 -30.15
C ASN A 81 4.50 -25.67 -28.79
N GLY A 82 5.32 -25.68 -27.73
CA GLY A 82 4.94 -26.22 -26.40
C GLY A 82 4.64 -25.19 -25.32
N HIS A 83 4.80 -23.89 -25.58
CA HIS A 83 4.88 -22.88 -24.50
C HIS A 83 3.64 -21.98 -24.37
N LEU A 84 2.54 -22.27 -25.07
CA LEU A 84 1.29 -21.51 -25.01
C LEU A 84 0.75 -21.33 -23.59
N GLN A 85 0.87 -22.35 -22.72
CA GLN A 85 0.41 -22.25 -21.33
C GLN A 85 1.16 -21.17 -20.53
N SER A 86 2.46 -21.02 -20.75
CA SER A 86 3.25 -19.97 -20.09
C SER A 86 2.82 -18.58 -20.53
N LEU A 87 2.43 -18.42 -21.79
CA LEU A 87 1.93 -17.17 -22.33
C LEU A 87 0.55 -16.83 -21.77
N VAL A 88 -0.35 -17.82 -21.66
CA VAL A 88 -1.68 -17.65 -21.05
C VAL A 88 -1.55 -17.28 -19.57
N LEU A 89 -0.63 -17.92 -18.83
CA LEU A 89 -0.38 -17.62 -17.42
C LEU A 89 0.22 -16.22 -17.23
N GLY A 90 1.16 -15.82 -18.10
CA GLY A 90 1.71 -14.46 -18.09
C GLY A 90 0.66 -13.40 -18.42
N GLY A 91 -0.14 -13.64 -19.45
CA GLY A 91 -1.22 -12.74 -19.88
C GLY A 91 -2.30 -12.57 -18.83
N SER A 92 -2.77 -13.65 -18.20
CA SER A 92 -3.77 -13.57 -17.13
C SER A 92 -3.24 -12.83 -15.90
N LEU A 93 -1.96 -13.00 -15.56
CA LEU A 93 -1.33 -12.30 -14.44
C LEU A 93 -1.16 -10.80 -14.73
N LEU A 94 -0.86 -10.42 -15.98
CA LEU A 94 -0.86 -9.01 -16.40
C LEU A 94 -2.25 -8.38 -16.36
N ILE A 95 -3.29 -9.11 -16.80
CA ILE A 95 -4.68 -8.63 -16.71
C ILE A 95 -5.06 -8.40 -15.25
N LEU A 96 -4.74 -9.34 -14.37
CA LEU A 96 -5.01 -9.21 -12.94
C LEU A 96 -4.30 -7.99 -12.34
N SER A 97 -3.04 -7.77 -12.71
CA SER A 97 -2.28 -6.58 -12.32
C SER A 97 -2.95 -5.28 -12.78
N ALA A 98 -3.44 -5.23 -14.03
CA ALA A 98 -4.13 -4.06 -14.55
C ALA A 98 -5.42 -3.76 -13.76
N ILE A 99 -6.19 -4.79 -13.40
CA ILE A 99 -7.41 -4.64 -12.58
C ILE A 99 -7.07 -4.07 -11.20
N VAL A 100 -5.99 -4.53 -10.57
CA VAL A 100 -5.53 -4.00 -9.28
C VAL A 100 -5.12 -2.53 -9.39
N LEU A 101 -4.43 -2.15 -10.47
CA LEU A 101 -4.03 -0.76 -10.73
C LEU A 101 -5.25 0.16 -10.88
N VAL A 102 -6.24 -0.26 -11.68
CA VAL A 102 -7.50 0.48 -11.88
C VAL A 102 -8.27 0.60 -10.56
N SER A 103 -8.31 -0.46 -9.75
CA SER A 103 -8.94 -0.44 -8.43
C SER A 103 -8.26 0.58 -7.50
N GLY A 104 -6.93 0.70 -7.58
CA GLY A 104 -6.16 1.72 -6.86
C GLY A 104 -6.51 3.16 -7.26
N LEU A 105 -6.65 3.40 -8.56
CA LEU A 105 -7.11 4.69 -9.09
C LEU A 105 -8.52 5.04 -8.60
N LEU A 106 -9.45 4.08 -8.66
CA LEU A 106 -10.81 4.25 -8.16
C LEU A 106 -10.83 4.60 -6.66
N ALA A 107 -10.02 3.91 -5.85
CA ALA A 107 -9.93 4.20 -4.42
C ALA A 107 -9.41 5.61 -4.14
N ASP A 108 -8.43 6.10 -4.91
CA ASP A 108 -7.92 7.46 -4.77
C ASP A 108 -8.97 8.50 -5.15
N LEU A 109 -9.66 8.31 -6.26
CA LEU A 109 -10.77 9.20 -6.69
C LEU A 109 -11.87 9.28 -5.64
N ILE A 110 -12.25 8.15 -5.04
CA ILE A 110 -13.25 8.12 -3.95
C ILE A 110 -12.74 8.89 -2.72
N SER A 111 -11.46 8.73 -2.36
CA SER A 111 -10.84 9.45 -1.24
C SER A 111 -10.83 10.96 -1.48
N GLN A 112 -10.47 11.40 -2.68
CA GLN A 112 -10.51 12.81 -3.07
C GLN A 112 -11.93 13.36 -3.06
N ASN A 113 -12.90 12.62 -3.62
CA ASN A 113 -14.31 12.98 -3.59
C ASN A 113 -14.82 13.15 -2.15
N ARG A 114 -14.45 12.26 -1.23
CA ARG A 114 -14.83 12.37 0.18
C ARG A 114 -14.26 13.64 0.83
N ARG A 115 -13.00 13.98 0.53
CA ARG A 115 -12.36 15.22 1.02
C ARG A 115 -13.01 16.49 0.46
N LEU A 116 -13.45 16.47 -0.80
CA LEU A 116 -14.14 17.60 -1.43
C LEU A 116 -15.51 17.85 -0.77
N ILE A 117 -16.28 16.78 -0.55
CA ILE A 117 -17.59 16.87 0.12
C ILE A 117 -17.42 17.41 1.55
N GLU A 118 -16.40 16.95 2.28
CA GLU A 118 -16.13 17.43 3.64
C GLU A 118 -15.80 18.93 3.67
N LYS A 119 -15.00 19.42 2.72
CA LYS A 119 -14.72 20.86 2.56
C LYS A 119 -15.99 21.66 2.26
N LEU A 120 -16.84 21.17 1.36
CA LEU A 120 -18.11 21.85 1.02
C LEU A 120 -19.04 21.92 2.22
N ASN A 121 -19.16 20.84 3.00
CA ASN A 121 -19.95 20.82 4.23
C ASN A 121 -19.40 21.80 5.29
N GLN A 122 -18.07 21.90 5.42
CA GLN A 122 -17.46 22.88 6.32
C GLN A 122 -17.74 24.33 5.91
N VAL A 123 -17.71 24.63 4.60
CA VAL A 123 -18.06 25.95 4.07
C VAL A 123 -19.54 26.27 4.31
N SER A 124 -20.44 25.31 4.12
CA SER A 124 -21.87 25.50 4.38
C SER A 124 -22.18 25.74 5.87
N THR A 125 -21.45 25.06 6.77
CA THR A 125 -21.67 25.19 8.22
C THR A 125 -21.09 26.50 8.78
N ARG A 126 -20.03 27.03 8.17
CA ARG A 126 -19.53 28.39 8.45
C ARG A 126 -20.31 29.36 7.56
N GLY A 127 -21.51 29.75 7.99
CA GLY A 127 -22.27 30.83 7.35
C GLY A 127 -21.40 32.06 7.06
N PRO A 128 -21.76 32.90 6.06
CA PRO A 128 -20.87 33.91 5.49
C PRO A 128 -20.27 34.76 6.61
N ILE A 129 -18.94 34.80 6.65
CA ILE A 129 -18.18 35.65 7.56
C ILE A 129 -18.69 37.08 7.32
N LYS A 130 -19.50 37.60 8.25
CA LYS A 130 -19.79 39.04 8.29
C LYS A 130 -18.45 39.74 8.49
N THR A 131 -18.03 40.46 7.45
CA THR A 131 -16.98 41.48 7.48
C THR A 131 -17.25 42.50 8.58
#